data_AF-A0A660DTT1-F1
#
_entry.id   AF-A0A660DTT1-F1
#
_cell.length_a   1.000
_cell.length_b   1.000
_cell.length_c   1.000
_cell.angle_alpha   90.00
_cell.angle_beta   90.00
_cell.angle_gamma   90.00
#
_symmetry.space_group_name_H-M   'P 1'
#
loop_
_entity.id
_entity.type
_entity.pdbx_description
1 polymer ?
#
loop_
_entity_poly.entity_id
_entity_poly.type
_entity_poly.pdbx_seq_one_letter_code
_entity_poly.pdbx_strand_id
1 'polypeptide(L)'
;MPKPTTLITPAENRFFRLSEHARRQTTLNQISRLLNEHVTVKADSDFLPSTVRNLIVHDHGDWLSACSQEWQLLASLPYVVNQSTDRQAWHHCELCHKPVRYEYHVQNKQNHRELIVGSECVKKFMNAETRFLMVITTEDNFYAVAQYQRLTAKAPTVPNIMFTKPLLPQLPSQWQPQVREVQTHTQTTVTTYLRRRTSQLPLTELKPSLTTYDQLVDREKQTIADRIAATKAQVEQAHEQAQQAAQTAAVTAEHALRTSATYRRYLSQLAHVIVRRPDRQVARDEFSKLNAPQTGRALLNAYQFGIIVAEYAQTGQIQVRRLAMLKRDFVADLNQMTQTLDQQQTTRFYDDVFNSCWGWDYHQTSTQLADWQRLLGTRWARQLNLTDFQALAALTSVEAIQQWLSQHAAKALAAALNKRLAAQPEFTPVPRTRLTRRELRTFCDRELAASVTAAALTATFDRYYQLKPSQQALYHETLTYYYVAKQSDADHQAALTQLQWLLKG
;
A
#
# COMPACT_ATOMS: atom_id res chain seq x y z
N MET A 1 44.31 -11.55 -13.16
CA MET A 1 44.97 -12.50 -12.24
C MET A 1 44.62 -13.91 -12.67
N PRO A 2 45.58 -14.84 -12.82
CA PRO A 2 45.26 -16.23 -13.14
C PRO A 2 44.39 -16.80 -12.01
N LYS A 3 43.21 -17.32 -12.36
CA LYS A 3 42.31 -17.97 -11.38
C LYS A 3 43.08 -19.13 -10.73
N PRO A 4 43.04 -19.29 -9.40
CA PRO A 4 43.65 -20.45 -8.76
C PRO A 4 43.02 -21.71 -9.36
N THR A 5 43.84 -22.51 -10.03
CA THR A 5 43.38 -23.75 -10.68
C THR A 5 43.00 -24.81 -9.64
N THR A 6 43.56 -24.73 -8.43
CA THR A 6 43.28 -25.65 -7.32
C THR A 6 42.43 -24.94 -6.26
N LEU A 7 41.29 -25.52 -5.92
CA LEU A 7 40.37 -25.03 -4.89
C LEU A 7 40.64 -25.66 -3.52
N ILE A 8 41.00 -26.95 -3.50
CA ILE A 8 41.38 -27.67 -2.29
C ILE A 8 42.63 -28.52 -2.60
N THR A 9 43.71 -28.23 -1.90
CA THR A 9 44.97 -28.98 -1.94
C THR A 9 44.89 -30.28 -1.13
N PRO A 10 45.79 -31.26 -1.35
CA PRO A 10 45.85 -32.48 -0.54
C PRO A 10 45.93 -32.20 0.97
N ALA A 11 46.71 -31.19 1.37
CA ALA A 11 46.90 -30.84 2.77
C ALA A 11 45.66 -30.18 3.37
N GLU A 12 44.95 -29.32 2.62
CA GLU A 12 43.67 -28.74 3.03
C GLU A 12 42.59 -29.83 3.17
N ASN A 13 42.50 -30.74 2.18
CA ASN A 13 41.56 -31.85 2.25
C ASN A 13 41.81 -32.69 3.51
N ARG A 14 43.07 -33.07 3.76
CA ARG A 14 43.44 -33.84 4.94
C ARG A 14 43.10 -33.07 6.22
N PHE A 15 43.40 -31.77 6.28
CA PHE A 15 43.06 -30.92 7.41
C PHE A 15 41.55 -30.88 7.68
N PHE A 16 40.74 -30.61 6.66
CA PHE A 16 39.28 -30.63 6.74
C PHE A 16 38.70 -31.98 7.19
N ARG A 17 39.30 -33.09 6.76
CA ARG A 17 38.87 -34.44 7.16
C ARG A 17 39.20 -34.74 8.62
N LEU A 18 40.32 -34.22 9.12
CA LEU A 18 40.79 -34.43 10.48
C LEU A 18 40.08 -33.50 11.50
N SER A 19 39.63 -32.33 11.07
CA SER A 19 38.85 -31.35 11.86
C SER A 19 37.36 -31.73 11.90
N GLU A 20 37.04 -32.80 12.64
CA GLU A 20 35.69 -33.37 12.62
C GLU A 20 34.60 -32.42 13.15
N HIS A 21 34.90 -31.58 14.14
CA HIS A 21 33.88 -30.76 14.78
C HIS A 21 33.41 -29.60 13.90
N ALA A 22 34.36 -28.80 13.42
CA ALA A 22 34.15 -27.73 12.45
C ALA A 22 33.52 -28.27 11.19
N ARG A 23 33.93 -29.45 10.72
CA ARG A 23 33.25 -30.10 9.59
C ARG A 23 31.78 -30.33 9.86
N ARG A 24 31.40 -30.81 11.05
CA ARG A 24 29.98 -31.07 11.40
C ARG A 24 29.18 -29.78 11.60
N GLN A 25 29.79 -28.71 12.11
CA GLN A 25 29.12 -27.46 12.48
C GLN A 25 29.06 -26.41 11.38
N THR A 26 29.82 -26.59 10.30
CA THR A 26 29.85 -25.67 9.15
C THR A 26 29.27 -26.33 7.91
N THR A 27 29.13 -25.55 6.84
CA THR A 27 28.75 -26.03 5.49
C THR A 27 29.78 -27.00 4.87
N LEU A 28 30.95 -27.17 5.49
CA LEU A 28 31.96 -28.16 5.08
C LEU A 28 31.41 -29.60 5.10
N ASN A 29 30.40 -29.90 5.94
CA ASN A 29 29.77 -31.22 5.95
C ASN A 29 29.16 -31.60 4.59
N GLN A 30 28.65 -30.62 3.83
CA GLN A 30 27.95 -30.81 2.56
C GLN A 30 28.86 -31.38 1.48
N ILE A 31 30.18 -31.17 1.61
CA ILE A 31 31.18 -31.68 0.69
C ILE A 31 31.99 -32.84 1.26
N SER A 32 31.58 -33.44 2.39
CA SER A 32 32.34 -34.54 3.03
C SER A 32 32.58 -35.72 2.11
N ARG A 33 31.59 -36.06 1.25
CA ARG A 33 31.72 -37.12 0.26
C ARG A 33 32.81 -36.78 -0.76
N LEU A 34 32.76 -35.57 -1.32
CA LEU A 34 33.76 -35.04 -2.24
C LEU A 34 35.18 -35.11 -1.65
N LEU A 35 35.35 -34.72 -0.37
CA LEU A 35 36.64 -34.77 0.32
C LEU A 35 37.20 -36.19 0.46
N ASN A 36 36.35 -37.21 0.60
CA ASN A 36 36.79 -38.61 0.68
C ASN A 36 37.13 -39.20 -0.70
N GLU A 37 36.38 -38.81 -1.74
CA GLU A 37 36.54 -39.33 -3.10
C GLU A 37 37.71 -38.66 -3.85
N HIS A 38 38.00 -37.39 -3.57
CA HIS A 38 38.98 -36.62 -4.32
C HIS A 38 39.99 -35.89 -3.42
N VAL A 39 41.25 -36.35 -3.44
CA VAL A 39 42.34 -35.78 -2.62
C VAL A 39 42.65 -34.32 -2.99
N THR A 40 42.54 -33.96 -4.27
CA THR A 40 42.71 -32.59 -4.77
C THR A 40 41.47 -32.19 -5.55
N VAL A 41 40.97 -30.99 -5.30
CA VAL A 41 39.83 -30.42 -6.04
C VAL A 41 40.33 -29.23 -6.85
N LYS A 42 40.21 -29.32 -8.18
CA LYS A 42 40.54 -28.23 -9.09
C LYS A 42 39.28 -27.52 -9.57
N ALA A 43 39.42 -26.25 -9.93
CA ALA A 43 38.31 -25.44 -10.40
C ALA A 43 37.72 -25.96 -11.72
N ASP A 44 38.47 -26.74 -12.49
CA ASP A 44 38.10 -27.35 -13.78
C ASP A 44 37.80 -28.85 -13.68
N SER A 45 37.66 -29.41 -12.47
CA SER A 45 37.36 -30.83 -12.30
C SER A 45 35.98 -31.20 -12.83
N ASP A 46 35.92 -32.22 -13.72
CA ASP A 46 34.67 -32.69 -14.35
C ASP A 46 33.62 -33.19 -13.34
N PHE A 47 34.09 -33.72 -12.20
CA PHE A 47 33.24 -34.21 -11.12
C PHE A 47 32.68 -33.10 -10.21
N LEU A 48 33.03 -31.83 -10.43
CA LEU A 48 32.69 -30.72 -9.53
C LEU A 48 31.53 -29.86 -10.07
N PRO A 49 30.30 -30.01 -9.53
CA PRO A 49 29.17 -29.17 -9.91
C PRO A 49 29.43 -27.69 -9.62
N SER A 50 28.85 -26.80 -10.43
CA SER A 50 28.99 -25.34 -10.27
C SER A 50 28.52 -24.84 -8.91
N THR A 51 27.47 -25.43 -8.35
CA THR A 51 26.94 -25.11 -7.02
C THR A 51 27.95 -25.42 -5.91
N VAL A 52 28.57 -26.61 -5.95
CA VAL A 52 29.60 -27.04 -5.00
C VAL A 52 30.86 -26.20 -5.16
N ARG A 53 31.24 -25.86 -6.40
CA ARG A 53 32.35 -24.94 -6.67
C ARG A 53 32.14 -23.58 -6.01
N ASN A 54 30.95 -23.00 -6.17
CA ASN A 54 30.62 -21.71 -5.58
C ASN A 54 30.61 -21.77 -4.06
N LEU A 55 30.09 -22.86 -3.48
CA LEU A 55 30.15 -23.10 -2.04
C LEU A 55 31.59 -23.11 -1.53
N ILE A 56 32.49 -23.87 -2.19
CA ILE A 56 33.91 -23.91 -1.83
C ILE A 56 34.52 -22.51 -1.93
N VAL A 57 34.32 -21.80 -3.04
CA VAL A 57 34.91 -20.46 -3.23
C VAL A 57 34.40 -19.46 -2.18
N HIS A 58 33.14 -19.55 -1.78
CA HIS A 58 32.52 -18.65 -0.82
C HIS A 58 32.97 -18.96 0.63
N ASP A 59 32.92 -20.23 1.04
CA ASP A 59 33.08 -20.62 2.46
C ASP A 59 34.50 -21.13 2.81
N HIS A 60 35.41 -21.32 1.84
CA HIS A 60 36.73 -21.94 2.09
C HIS A 60 37.54 -21.25 3.18
N GLY A 61 37.54 -19.91 3.21
CA GLY A 61 38.21 -19.14 4.26
C GLY A 61 37.63 -19.40 5.65
N ASP A 62 36.30 -19.46 5.75
CA ASP A 62 35.59 -19.72 7.00
C ASP A 62 35.82 -21.16 7.47
N TRP A 63 35.86 -22.13 6.56
CA TRP A 63 36.20 -23.52 6.89
C TRP A 63 37.61 -23.65 7.42
N LEU A 64 38.60 -23.03 6.77
CA LEU A 64 39.98 -23.00 7.25
C LEU A 64 40.06 -22.39 8.64
N SER A 65 39.38 -21.26 8.85
CA SER A 65 39.31 -20.59 10.15
C SER A 65 38.72 -21.49 11.23
N ALA A 66 37.54 -22.06 10.99
CA ALA A 66 36.86 -22.95 11.94
C ALA A 66 37.69 -24.20 12.24
N CYS A 67 38.25 -24.85 11.21
CA CYS A 67 39.13 -26.01 11.37
C CYS A 67 40.39 -25.65 12.16
N SER A 68 40.97 -24.46 11.96
CA SER A 68 42.17 -24.00 12.70
C SER A 68 41.94 -23.82 14.20
N GLN A 69 40.70 -23.54 14.63
CA GLN A 69 40.38 -23.32 16.03
C GLN A 69 40.29 -24.63 16.83
N GLU A 70 40.07 -25.76 16.17
CA GLU A 70 40.04 -27.09 16.79
C GLU A 70 41.40 -27.57 17.28
N TRP A 71 42.49 -27.09 16.69
CA TRP A 71 43.84 -27.59 16.96
C TRP A 71 44.63 -26.62 17.83
N GLN A 72 45.54 -27.16 18.64
CA GLN A 72 46.51 -26.43 19.46
C GLN A 72 47.84 -27.18 19.51
N LEU A 73 48.94 -26.55 19.92
CA LEU A 73 50.19 -27.27 20.17
C LEU A 73 50.04 -28.22 21.37
N LEU A 74 50.65 -29.41 21.25
CA LEU A 74 50.71 -30.40 22.31
C LEU A 74 51.66 -29.94 23.41
N ALA A 75 51.17 -29.78 24.65
CA ALA A 75 51.97 -29.18 25.72
C ALA A 75 53.13 -30.05 26.23
N SER A 76 52.99 -31.37 26.18
CA SER A 76 54.01 -32.32 26.64
C SER A 76 55.20 -32.39 25.69
N LEU A 77 54.98 -32.21 24.39
CA LEU A 77 55.99 -32.36 23.35
C LEU A 77 55.70 -31.44 22.15
N PRO A 78 55.71 -30.11 22.29
CA PRO A 78 55.21 -29.23 21.23
C PRO A 78 56.12 -29.14 20.01
N TYR A 79 57.41 -29.42 20.20
CA TYR A 79 58.44 -29.27 19.19
C TYR A 79 59.55 -30.31 19.35
N VAL A 80 59.90 -30.99 18.27
CA VAL A 80 60.98 -31.98 18.21
C VAL A 80 61.82 -31.74 16.97
N VAL A 81 63.15 -31.90 17.11
CA VAL A 81 64.07 -31.91 15.98
C VAL A 81 64.62 -33.29 15.79
N ASN A 82 64.35 -33.87 14.63
CA ASN A 82 64.92 -35.17 14.27
C ASN A 82 66.45 -35.03 14.13
N GLN A 83 67.18 -35.84 14.91
CA GLN A 83 68.63 -35.78 15.01
C GLN A 83 69.34 -36.52 13.87
N SER A 84 68.61 -37.35 13.10
CA SER A 84 69.19 -38.07 11.97
C SER A 84 69.54 -37.12 10.82
N THR A 85 70.74 -37.31 10.26
CA THR A 85 71.16 -36.65 9.02
C THR A 85 70.55 -37.30 7.77
N ASP A 86 70.02 -38.52 7.90
CA ASP A 86 69.32 -39.22 6.82
C ASP A 86 67.85 -38.80 6.77
N ARG A 87 67.44 -38.23 5.63
CA ARG A 87 66.08 -37.76 5.36
C ARG A 87 65.05 -38.89 5.32
N GLN A 88 65.45 -40.13 5.04
CA GLN A 88 64.55 -41.29 5.06
C GLN A 88 64.16 -41.70 6.48
N ALA A 89 64.95 -41.33 7.48
CA ALA A 89 64.67 -41.57 8.89
C ALA A 89 63.74 -40.51 9.53
N TRP A 90 63.31 -39.50 8.76
CA TRP A 90 62.43 -38.44 9.27
C TRP A 90 60.96 -38.85 9.25
N HIS A 91 60.22 -38.43 10.28
CA HIS A 91 58.77 -38.56 10.28
C HIS A 91 58.15 -37.73 9.15
N HIS A 92 56.97 -38.13 8.70
CA HIS A 92 56.25 -37.44 7.63
C HIS A 92 55.14 -36.57 8.21
N CYS A 93 55.02 -35.35 7.71
CA CYS A 93 53.91 -34.46 8.07
C CYS A 93 52.57 -35.14 7.75
N GLU A 94 51.68 -35.22 8.73
CA GLU A 94 50.39 -35.91 8.57
C GLU A 94 49.37 -35.15 7.69
N LEU A 95 49.68 -33.90 7.34
CA LEU A 95 48.87 -33.09 6.41
C LEU A 95 49.38 -33.18 4.97
N CYS A 96 50.68 -33.03 4.73
CA CYS A 96 51.24 -32.97 3.36
C CYS A 96 52.09 -34.17 2.96
N HIS A 97 52.32 -35.13 3.86
CA HIS A 97 53.12 -36.34 3.65
C HIS A 97 54.56 -36.08 3.16
N LYS A 98 55.14 -34.93 3.47
CA LYS A 98 56.56 -34.67 3.23
C LYS A 98 57.37 -35.00 4.49
N PRO A 99 58.60 -35.53 4.35
CA PRO A 99 59.49 -35.75 5.48
C PRO A 99 59.82 -34.42 6.16
N VAL A 100 59.80 -34.39 7.50
CA VAL A 100 59.98 -33.20 8.32
C VAL A 100 61.10 -33.39 9.33
N ARG A 101 62.09 -32.50 9.32
CA ARG A 101 63.14 -32.45 10.34
C ARG A 101 62.67 -31.75 11.61
N TYR A 102 61.89 -30.69 11.43
CA TYR A 102 61.30 -29.88 12.50
C TYR A 102 59.83 -30.25 12.65
N GLU A 103 59.56 -30.99 13.71
CA GLU A 103 58.27 -31.60 14.00
C GLU A 103 57.52 -30.74 15.01
N TYR A 104 56.36 -30.23 14.63
CA TYR A 104 55.42 -29.63 15.55
C TYR A 104 54.32 -30.63 15.84
N HIS A 105 54.12 -30.93 17.11
CA HIS A 105 53.06 -31.84 17.53
C HIS A 105 51.86 -30.99 17.94
N VAL A 106 50.74 -31.23 17.27
CA VAL A 106 49.46 -30.56 17.56
C VAL A 106 48.45 -31.57 18.06
N GLN A 107 47.52 -31.10 18.87
CA GLN A 107 46.44 -31.89 19.42
C GLN A 107 45.10 -31.23 19.13
N ASN A 108 44.10 -32.03 18.78
CA ASN A 108 42.72 -31.58 18.69
C ASN A 108 42.17 -31.36 20.11
N LYS A 109 41.58 -30.18 20.34
CA LYS A 109 41.06 -29.74 21.65
C LYS A 109 39.89 -30.61 22.16
N GLN A 110 39.19 -31.33 21.28
CA GLN A 110 37.98 -32.07 21.65
C GLN A 110 38.20 -33.57 21.79
N ASN A 111 38.87 -34.19 20.81
CA ASN A 111 39.07 -35.65 20.80
C ASN A 111 40.49 -36.07 21.18
N HIS A 112 41.36 -35.11 21.54
CA HIS A 112 42.74 -35.33 21.96
C HIS A 112 43.64 -36.04 20.94
N ARG A 113 43.20 -36.16 19.68
CA ARG A 113 44.01 -36.72 18.61
C ARG A 113 45.25 -35.86 18.39
N GLU A 114 46.40 -36.51 18.33
CA GLU A 114 47.69 -35.87 18.06
C GLU A 114 48.07 -36.02 16.58
N LEU A 115 48.76 -35.01 16.04
CA LEU A 115 49.32 -35.03 14.69
C LEU A 115 50.73 -34.46 14.68
N ILE A 116 51.60 -35.08 13.90
CA ILE A 116 52.92 -34.52 13.56
C ILE A 116 52.80 -33.64 12.31
N VAL A 117 53.15 -32.37 12.43
CA VAL A 117 52.99 -31.38 11.35
C VAL A 117 54.30 -30.61 11.12
N GLY A 118 54.67 -30.46 9.85
CA GLY A 118 55.84 -29.65 9.48
C GLY A 118 55.59 -28.15 9.61
N SER A 119 56.67 -27.38 9.74
CA SER A 119 56.66 -25.91 9.88
C SER A 119 55.76 -25.18 8.87
N GLU A 120 55.79 -25.58 7.59
CA GLU A 120 54.99 -24.95 6.54
C GLU A 120 53.49 -25.26 6.65
N CYS A 121 53.13 -26.45 7.13
CA CYS A 121 51.72 -26.81 7.31
C CYS A 121 51.14 -26.17 8.57
N VAL A 122 51.91 -26.10 9.67
CA VAL A 122 51.48 -25.37 10.88
C VAL A 122 51.22 -23.89 10.57
N LYS A 123 52.13 -23.22 9.85
CA LYS A 123 51.94 -21.82 9.46
C LYS A 123 50.71 -21.59 8.59
N LYS A 124 50.34 -22.54 7.73
CA LYS A 124 49.21 -22.40 6.80
C LYS A 124 47.88 -22.67 7.48
N PHE A 125 47.80 -23.73 8.28
CA PHE A 125 46.52 -24.26 8.75
C PHE A 125 46.17 -23.86 10.19
N MET A 126 47.15 -23.48 11.00
CA MET A 126 46.89 -23.19 12.40
C MET A 126 46.52 -21.73 12.63
N ASN A 127 45.73 -21.49 13.68
CA ASN A 127 45.23 -20.16 14.05
C ASN A 127 46.37 -19.22 14.52
N ALA A 128 46.05 -17.92 14.67
CA ALA A 128 47.02 -16.91 15.09
C ALA A 128 47.65 -17.23 16.46
N GLU A 129 46.88 -17.81 17.38
CA GLU A 129 47.32 -18.27 18.71
C GLU A 129 48.41 -19.34 18.61
N THR A 130 48.18 -20.39 17.82
CA THR A 130 49.14 -21.48 17.61
C THR A 130 50.40 -20.97 16.92
N ARG A 131 50.27 -20.08 15.93
CA ARG A 131 51.43 -19.45 15.26
C ARG A 131 52.25 -18.61 16.23
N PHE A 132 51.59 -17.87 17.11
CA PHE A 132 52.28 -17.11 18.16
C PHE A 132 53.09 -18.02 19.09
N LEU A 133 52.51 -19.14 19.55
CA LEU A 133 53.22 -20.11 20.38
C LEU A 133 54.35 -20.81 19.63
N MET A 134 54.18 -21.10 18.33
CA MET A 134 55.21 -21.69 17.48
C MET A 134 56.46 -20.82 17.40
N VAL A 135 56.31 -19.49 17.42
CA VAL A 135 57.45 -18.54 17.39
C VAL A 135 58.19 -18.51 18.73
N ILE A 136 57.50 -18.79 19.84
CA ILE A 136 58.07 -18.74 21.19
C ILE A 136 58.68 -20.10 21.58
N THR A 137 58.12 -21.19 21.07
CA THR A 137 58.54 -22.56 21.38
C THR A 137 59.80 -22.91 20.59
N THR A 138 60.89 -23.21 21.30
CA THR A 138 62.18 -23.66 20.74
C THR A 138 62.65 -24.91 21.47
N GLU A 139 63.78 -25.52 21.06
CA GLU A 139 64.39 -26.66 21.78
C GLU A 139 64.63 -26.34 23.27
N ASP A 140 65.07 -25.12 23.57
CA ASP A 140 65.35 -24.66 24.94
C ASP A 140 64.13 -24.06 25.68
N ASN A 141 63.01 -23.87 24.98
CA ASN A 141 61.79 -23.23 25.50
C ASN A 141 60.51 -24.05 25.23
N PHE A 142 60.62 -25.38 25.19
CA PHE A 142 59.48 -26.27 24.92
C PHE A 142 58.37 -26.18 25.98
N TYR A 143 58.68 -25.73 27.20
CA TYR A 143 57.72 -25.55 28.29
C TYR A 143 56.76 -24.36 28.11
N ALA A 144 57.00 -23.48 27.13
CA ALA A 144 56.15 -22.31 26.86
C ALA A 144 54.69 -22.68 26.56
N VAL A 145 54.44 -23.79 25.86
CA VAL A 145 53.08 -24.24 25.55
C VAL A 145 52.33 -24.64 26.83
N ALA A 146 52.98 -25.40 27.72
CA ALA A 146 52.41 -25.77 29.01
C ALA A 146 52.23 -24.56 29.95
N GLN A 147 53.13 -23.58 29.91
CA GLN A 147 52.96 -22.29 30.62
C GLN A 147 51.75 -21.52 30.10
N TYR A 148 51.61 -21.43 28.78
CA TYR A 148 50.49 -20.73 28.16
C TYR A 148 49.15 -21.36 28.51
N GLN A 149 49.02 -22.68 28.40
CA GLN A 149 47.79 -23.38 28.77
C GLN A 149 47.42 -23.19 30.25
N ARG A 150 48.39 -23.19 31.16
CA ARG A 150 48.15 -22.88 32.59
C ARG A 150 47.69 -21.43 32.79
N LEU A 151 48.25 -20.49 32.04
CA LEU A 151 47.84 -19.09 32.09
C LEU A 151 46.40 -18.91 31.58
N THR A 152 46.07 -19.44 30.41
CA THR A 152 44.74 -19.28 29.80
C THR A 152 43.66 -20.03 30.56
N ALA A 153 44.00 -21.10 31.29
CA ALA A 153 43.09 -21.73 32.24
C ALA A 153 42.72 -20.82 33.43
N LYS A 154 43.59 -19.87 33.82
CA LYS A 154 43.33 -18.90 34.89
C LYS A 154 42.82 -17.55 34.38
N ALA A 155 43.16 -17.18 33.15
CA ALA A 155 42.76 -15.96 32.49
C ALA A 155 42.23 -16.26 31.06
N PRO A 156 41.01 -16.82 30.94
CA PRO A 156 40.48 -17.30 29.65
C PRO A 156 40.20 -16.20 28.64
N THR A 157 40.20 -14.93 29.04
CA THR A 157 40.02 -13.77 28.15
C THR A 157 41.31 -13.35 27.43
N VAL A 158 42.49 -13.80 27.89
CA VAL A 158 43.79 -13.46 27.28
C VAL A 158 43.86 -13.82 25.79
N PRO A 159 43.48 -15.03 25.35
CA PRO A 159 43.47 -15.36 23.92
C PRO A 159 42.57 -14.41 23.12
N ASN A 160 41.39 -14.06 23.64
CA ASN A 160 40.46 -13.16 22.96
C ASN A 160 41.06 -11.77 22.79
N ILE A 161 41.68 -11.21 23.85
CA ILE A 161 42.36 -9.92 23.80
C ILE A 161 43.49 -9.92 22.75
N MET A 162 44.33 -10.95 22.75
CA MET A 162 45.53 -10.99 21.89
C MET A 162 45.23 -11.28 20.42
N PHE A 163 44.22 -12.11 20.13
CA PHE A 163 44.06 -12.70 18.79
C PHE A 163 42.79 -12.27 18.05
N THR A 164 41.79 -11.71 18.72
CA THR A 164 40.57 -11.23 18.05
C THR A 164 40.83 -9.89 17.35
N LYS A 165 40.50 -9.83 16.05
CA LYS A 165 40.72 -8.65 15.20
C LYS A 165 39.53 -8.46 14.25
N PRO A 166 38.85 -7.29 14.27
CA PRO A 166 38.96 -6.22 15.27
C PRO A 166 38.46 -6.65 16.66
N LEU A 167 39.14 -6.20 17.72
CA LEU A 167 38.68 -6.39 19.10
C LEU A 167 37.69 -5.28 19.45
N LEU A 168 36.50 -5.65 19.94
CA LEU A 168 35.42 -4.72 20.33
C LEU A 168 35.07 -3.70 19.22
N PRO A 169 34.65 -4.16 18.02
CA PRO A 169 34.46 -3.32 16.84
C PRO A 169 33.32 -2.30 16.93
N GLN A 170 32.32 -2.52 17.79
CA GLN A 170 31.17 -1.63 17.93
C GLN A 170 31.45 -0.48 18.92
N LEU A 171 32.62 -0.47 19.56
CA LEU A 171 33.01 0.64 20.41
C LEU A 171 33.25 1.93 19.62
N PRO A 172 32.77 3.08 20.13
CA PRO A 172 33.06 4.38 19.54
C PRO A 172 34.57 4.64 19.43
N SER A 173 34.95 5.44 18.42
CA SER A 173 36.36 5.73 18.09
C SER A 173 37.19 6.25 19.27
N GLN A 174 36.57 6.96 20.21
CA GLN A 174 37.21 7.47 21.43
C GLN A 174 37.79 6.37 22.35
N TRP A 175 37.25 5.15 22.29
CA TRP A 175 37.69 4.01 23.12
C TRP A 175 38.74 3.13 22.42
N GLN A 176 38.91 3.27 21.10
CA GLN A 176 39.85 2.48 20.30
C GLN A 176 41.34 2.62 20.72
N PRO A 177 41.82 3.76 21.24
CA PRO A 177 43.16 3.82 21.84
C PRO A 177 43.33 2.89 23.05
N GLN A 178 42.33 2.83 23.93
CA GLN A 178 42.38 1.99 25.14
C GLN A 178 42.29 0.50 24.79
N VAL A 179 41.50 0.13 23.77
CA VAL A 179 41.50 -1.23 23.22
C VAL A 179 42.91 -1.64 22.77
N ARG A 180 43.60 -0.77 22.01
CA ARG A 180 44.97 -1.02 21.54
C ARG A 180 45.99 -1.13 22.69
N GLU A 181 45.83 -0.32 23.72
CA GLU A 181 46.67 -0.38 24.92
C GLU A 181 46.50 -1.71 25.66
N VAL A 182 45.25 -2.13 25.90
CA VAL A 182 44.92 -3.43 26.50
C VAL A 182 45.52 -4.59 25.69
N GLN A 183 45.39 -4.57 24.36
CA GLN A 183 45.99 -5.58 23.49
C GLN A 183 47.51 -5.60 23.59
N THR A 184 48.15 -4.43 23.49
CA THR A 184 49.61 -4.30 23.49
C THR A 184 50.21 -4.73 24.82
N HIS A 185 49.64 -4.28 25.93
CA HIS A 185 50.10 -4.63 27.26
C HIS A 185 49.92 -6.12 27.53
N THR A 186 48.74 -6.69 27.23
CA THR A 186 48.48 -8.13 27.37
C THR A 186 49.47 -8.94 26.54
N GLN A 187 49.66 -8.60 25.27
CA GLN A 187 50.60 -9.30 24.40
C GLN A 187 52.04 -9.22 24.90
N THR A 188 52.48 -8.06 25.40
CA THR A 188 53.84 -7.86 25.92
C THR A 188 54.07 -8.67 27.19
N THR A 189 53.14 -8.62 28.14
CA THR A 189 53.20 -9.36 29.41
C THR A 189 53.22 -10.86 29.17
N VAL A 190 52.30 -11.37 28.32
CA VAL A 190 52.25 -12.79 27.97
C VAL A 190 53.53 -13.22 27.25
N THR A 191 53.99 -12.46 26.25
CA THR A 191 55.23 -12.80 25.51
C THR A 191 56.45 -12.85 26.44
N THR A 192 56.54 -11.89 27.38
CA THR A 192 57.65 -11.84 28.36
C THR A 192 57.61 -13.04 29.30
N TYR A 193 56.43 -13.40 29.79
CA TYR A 193 56.21 -14.57 30.64
C TYR A 193 56.61 -15.87 29.93
N LEU A 194 56.18 -16.07 28.68
CA LEU A 194 56.44 -17.31 27.93
C LEU A 194 57.88 -17.48 27.45
N ARG A 195 58.69 -16.40 27.45
CA ARG A 195 60.13 -16.46 27.14
C ARG A 195 60.99 -16.81 28.34
N ARG A 196 60.43 -16.83 29.56
CA ARG A 196 61.16 -17.09 30.80
C ARG A 196 60.68 -18.41 31.41
N ARG A 197 61.64 -19.23 31.83
CA ARG A 197 61.34 -20.46 32.58
C ARG A 197 60.90 -20.12 34.00
N THR A 198 59.59 -19.99 34.22
CA THR A 198 59.00 -19.68 35.53
C THR A 198 57.66 -20.38 35.75
N SER A 199 57.38 -20.77 37.00
CA SER A 199 56.09 -21.31 37.43
C SER A 199 55.12 -20.23 37.90
N GLN A 200 55.61 -19.02 38.21
CA GLN A 200 54.78 -17.92 38.70
C GLN A 200 54.00 -17.30 37.55
N LEU A 201 52.66 -17.31 37.65
CA LEU A 201 51.78 -16.72 36.64
C LEU A 201 51.80 -15.18 36.73
N PRO A 202 51.79 -14.45 35.60
CA PRO A 202 51.81 -12.99 35.55
C PRO A 202 50.43 -12.37 35.83
N LEU A 203 49.64 -12.95 36.74
CA LEU A 203 48.25 -12.53 36.97
C LEU A 203 48.17 -11.11 37.55
N THR A 204 49.10 -10.74 38.42
CA THR A 204 49.16 -9.38 39.00
C THR A 204 49.46 -8.33 37.94
N GLU A 205 50.35 -8.64 36.99
CA GLU A 205 50.71 -7.79 35.86
C GLU A 205 49.58 -7.71 34.84
N LEU A 206 48.82 -8.79 34.62
CA LEU A 206 47.69 -8.81 33.67
C LEU A 206 46.42 -8.15 34.23
N LYS A 207 46.24 -8.10 35.55
CA LYS A 207 45.02 -7.62 36.20
C LYS A 207 44.51 -6.26 35.69
N PRO A 208 45.37 -5.24 35.47
CA PRO A 208 44.91 -3.96 34.90
C PRO A 208 44.27 -4.13 33.53
N SER A 209 44.92 -4.85 32.60
CA SER A 209 44.38 -5.06 31.25
C SER A 209 43.10 -5.89 31.24
N LEU A 210 43.01 -6.92 32.10
CA LEU A 210 41.79 -7.72 32.23
C LEU A 210 40.62 -6.88 32.74
N THR A 211 40.87 -6.04 33.75
CA THR A 211 39.84 -5.15 34.32
C THR A 211 39.37 -4.12 33.28
N THR A 212 40.30 -3.48 32.55
CA THR A 212 39.94 -2.52 31.50
C THR A 212 39.23 -3.22 30.34
N TYR A 213 39.63 -4.44 29.97
CA TYR A 213 38.93 -5.21 28.95
C TYR A 213 37.46 -5.47 29.31
N ASP A 214 37.18 -5.90 30.53
CA ASP A 214 35.81 -6.16 30.98
C ASP A 214 34.95 -4.88 30.94
N GLN A 215 35.51 -3.73 31.36
CA GLN A 215 34.84 -2.44 31.25
C GLN A 215 34.53 -2.05 29.80
N LEU A 216 35.46 -2.30 28.88
CA LEU A 216 35.27 -2.03 27.45
C LEU A 216 34.21 -2.96 26.83
N VAL A 217 34.14 -4.22 27.25
CA VAL A 217 33.09 -5.18 26.83
C VAL A 217 31.71 -4.67 27.25
N ASP A 218 31.55 -4.24 28.49
CA ASP A 218 30.27 -3.72 28.98
C ASP A 218 29.87 -2.43 28.28
N ARG A 219 30.86 -1.58 27.95
CA ARG A 219 30.63 -0.37 27.15
C ARG A 219 30.19 -0.70 25.72
N GLU A 220 30.72 -1.75 25.12
CA GLU A 220 30.32 -2.20 23.78
C GLU A 220 28.88 -2.70 23.79
N LYS A 221 28.53 -3.53 24.78
CA LYS A 221 27.15 -4.01 24.96
C LYS A 221 26.16 -2.85 25.09
N GLN A 222 26.49 -1.83 25.88
CA GLN A 222 25.65 -0.65 26.02
C GLN A 222 25.50 0.10 24.68
N THR A 223 26.60 0.28 23.95
CA THR A 223 26.58 0.97 22.65
C THR A 223 25.68 0.25 21.64
N ILE A 224 25.73 -1.09 21.61
CA ILE A 224 24.86 -1.91 20.77
C ILE A 224 23.39 -1.74 21.19
N ALA A 225 23.10 -1.78 22.49
CA ALA A 225 21.75 -1.61 23.03
C ALA A 225 21.16 -0.23 22.68
N ASP A 226 21.94 0.84 22.87
CA ASP A 226 21.54 2.22 22.56
C ASP A 226 21.22 2.38 21.08
N ARG A 227 22.03 1.79 20.19
CA ARG A 227 21.82 1.84 18.73
C ARG A 227 20.53 1.12 18.31
N ILE A 228 20.25 -0.04 18.91
CA ILE A 228 19.02 -0.80 18.66
C ILE A 228 17.80 0.03 19.10
N ALA A 229 17.85 0.62 20.30
CA ALA A 229 16.77 1.46 20.83
C ALA A 229 16.52 2.69 19.95
N ALA A 230 17.59 3.40 19.53
CA ALA A 230 17.48 4.57 18.66
C ALA A 230 16.88 4.23 17.29
N THR A 231 17.28 3.10 16.71
CA THR A 231 16.75 2.65 15.41
C THR A 231 15.26 2.31 15.53
N LYS A 232 14.86 1.64 16.62
CA LYS A 232 13.44 1.33 16.87
C LYS A 232 12.60 2.60 16.99
N ALA A 233 13.04 3.59 17.77
CA ALA A 233 12.33 4.86 17.94
C ALA A 233 12.18 5.63 16.61
N GLN A 234 13.23 5.64 15.77
CA GLN A 234 13.16 6.28 14.45
C GLN A 234 12.14 5.61 13.52
N VAL A 235 12.08 4.27 13.53
CA VAL A 235 11.11 3.52 12.71
C VAL A 235 9.68 3.78 13.17
N GLU A 236 9.43 3.79 14.50
CA GLU A 236 8.12 4.10 15.06
C GLU A 236 7.67 5.52 14.69
N GLN A 237 8.54 6.51 14.84
CA GLN A 237 8.23 7.90 14.48
C GLN A 237 7.94 8.06 12.97
N ALA A 238 8.72 7.42 12.11
CA ALA A 238 8.49 7.45 10.66
C ALA A 238 7.15 6.81 10.28
N HIS A 239 6.77 5.73 10.97
CA HIS A 239 5.50 5.05 10.75
C HIS A 239 4.31 5.92 11.19
N GLU A 240 4.39 6.59 12.35
CA GLU A 240 3.35 7.51 12.82
C GLU A 240 3.14 8.69 11.85
N GLN A 241 4.23 9.30 11.37
CA GLN A 241 4.16 10.39 10.40
C GLN A 241 3.53 9.94 9.07
N ALA A 242 3.91 8.75 8.58
CA ALA A 242 3.33 8.19 7.35
C ALA A 242 1.83 7.92 7.51
N GLN A 243 1.38 7.42 8.66
CA GLN A 243 -0.04 7.21 8.95
C GLN A 243 -0.83 8.51 8.98
N GLN A 244 -0.32 9.55 9.66
CA GLN A 244 -0.97 10.86 9.72
C GLN A 244 -1.08 11.52 8.35
N ALA A 245 -0.02 11.45 7.54
CA ALA A 245 -0.04 11.95 6.17
C ALA A 245 -1.07 11.21 5.30
N ALA A 246 -1.14 9.88 5.40
CA ALA A 246 -2.11 9.08 4.67
C ALA A 246 -3.56 9.39 5.08
N GLN A 247 -3.83 9.55 6.38
CA GLN A 247 -5.16 9.96 6.88
C GLN A 247 -5.56 11.34 6.35
N THR A 248 -4.65 12.31 6.42
CA THR A 248 -4.90 13.68 5.94
C THR A 248 -5.14 13.71 4.43
N ALA A 249 -4.36 12.95 3.65
CA ALA A 249 -4.55 12.82 2.21
C ALA A 249 -5.90 12.18 1.86
N ALA A 250 -6.32 11.14 2.60
CA ALA A 250 -7.61 10.49 2.40
C ALA A 250 -8.79 11.45 2.66
N VAL A 251 -8.74 12.20 3.76
CA VAL A 251 -9.77 13.21 4.10
C VAL A 251 -9.82 14.32 3.05
N THR A 252 -8.67 14.81 2.60
CA THR A 252 -8.58 15.86 1.58
C THR A 252 -9.13 15.37 0.24
N ALA A 253 -8.78 14.17 -0.20
CA ALA A 253 -9.28 13.58 -1.44
C ALA A 253 -10.80 13.34 -1.39
N GLU A 254 -11.34 12.92 -0.25
CA GLU A 254 -12.78 12.76 -0.04
C GLU A 254 -13.52 14.10 -0.12
N HIS A 255 -12.99 15.14 0.53
CA HIS A 255 -13.56 16.49 0.45
C HIS A 255 -13.51 17.06 -0.98
N ALA A 256 -12.40 16.87 -1.69
CA ALA A 256 -12.25 17.28 -3.08
C ALA A 256 -13.25 16.57 -4.00
N LEU A 257 -13.48 15.26 -3.79
CA LEU A 257 -14.48 14.51 -4.52
C LEU A 257 -15.88 15.07 -4.28
N ARG A 258 -16.28 15.26 -3.01
CA ARG A 258 -17.64 15.71 -2.65
C ARG A 258 -17.96 17.12 -3.15
N THR A 259 -16.96 17.99 -3.24
CA THR A 259 -17.12 19.36 -3.78
C THR A 259 -17.08 19.43 -5.31
N SER A 260 -16.59 18.37 -5.99
CA SER A 260 -16.48 18.33 -7.44
C SER A 260 -17.83 18.42 -8.18
N ALA A 261 -17.80 19.00 -9.39
CA ALA A 261 -18.97 19.06 -10.26
C ALA A 261 -19.39 17.66 -10.76
N THR A 262 -18.41 16.78 -11.03
CA THR A 262 -18.65 15.41 -11.49
C THR A 262 -19.42 14.59 -10.47
N TYR A 263 -19.05 14.68 -9.19
CA TYR A 263 -19.76 13.99 -8.10
C TYR A 263 -21.21 14.48 -7.98
N ARG A 264 -21.42 15.81 -7.96
CA ARG A 264 -22.77 16.40 -7.88
C ARG A 264 -23.64 16.02 -9.09
N ARG A 265 -23.06 15.99 -10.29
CA ARG A 265 -23.75 15.55 -11.52
C ARG A 265 -24.14 14.07 -11.42
N TYR A 266 -23.23 13.21 -10.96
CA TYR A 266 -23.49 11.80 -10.77
C TYR A 266 -24.62 11.55 -9.76
N LEU A 267 -24.59 12.21 -8.59
CA LEU A 267 -25.68 12.15 -7.60
C LEU A 267 -27.02 12.60 -8.18
N SER A 268 -27.03 13.70 -8.93
CA SER A 268 -28.24 14.21 -9.60
C SER A 268 -28.80 13.19 -10.60
N GLN A 269 -27.94 12.56 -11.41
CA GLN A 269 -28.36 11.53 -12.37
C GLN A 269 -28.96 10.30 -11.68
N LEU A 270 -28.32 9.83 -10.61
CA LEU A 270 -28.85 8.75 -9.78
C LEU A 270 -30.22 9.11 -9.19
N ALA A 271 -30.33 10.30 -8.59
CA ALA A 271 -31.59 10.80 -8.02
C ALA A 271 -32.70 10.86 -9.08
N HIS A 272 -32.43 11.31 -10.30
CA HIS A 272 -33.42 11.35 -11.38
C HIS A 272 -34.00 9.98 -11.72
N VAL A 273 -33.19 8.93 -11.68
CA VAL A 273 -33.66 7.55 -11.89
C VAL A 273 -34.44 7.06 -10.67
N ILE A 274 -33.93 7.27 -9.45
CA ILE A 274 -34.57 6.82 -8.21
C ILE A 274 -35.96 7.43 -8.04
N VAL A 275 -36.10 8.74 -8.30
CA VAL A 275 -37.39 9.45 -8.14
C VAL A 275 -38.46 8.89 -9.07
N ARG A 276 -38.13 8.27 -10.21
CA ARG A 276 -39.12 7.62 -11.09
C ARG A 276 -39.66 6.31 -10.51
N ARG A 277 -38.98 5.73 -9.53
CA ARG A 277 -39.30 4.42 -8.91
C ARG A 277 -39.48 3.30 -9.96
N PRO A 278 -38.54 3.15 -10.91
CA PRO A 278 -38.62 2.06 -11.88
C PRO A 278 -38.50 0.71 -11.19
N ASP A 279 -38.87 -0.36 -11.89
CA ASP A 279 -38.53 -1.70 -11.44
C ASP A 279 -37.00 -1.89 -11.38
N ARG A 280 -36.59 -2.99 -10.75
CA ARG A 280 -35.17 -3.25 -10.50
C ARG A 280 -34.35 -3.46 -11.78
N GLN A 281 -34.95 -4.02 -12.83
CA GLN A 281 -34.22 -4.29 -14.07
C GLN A 281 -33.98 -2.99 -14.84
N VAL A 282 -35.02 -2.19 -15.01
CA VAL A 282 -34.92 -0.86 -15.64
C VAL A 282 -33.97 0.04 -14.86
N ALA A 283 -33.99 -0.01 -13.52
CA ALA A 283 -33.03 0.72 -12.69
C ALA A 283 -31.57 0.35 -12.99
N ARG A 284 -31.28 -0.95 -13.18
CA ARG A 284 -29.92 -1.43 -13.48
C ARG A 284 -29.47 -1.01 -14.88
N ASP A 285 -30.38 -1.08 -15.84
CA ASP A 285 -30.09 -0.70 -17.22
C ASP A 285 -29.83 0.81 -17.33
N GLU A 286 -30.64 1.64 -16.67
CA GLU A 286 -30.41 3.08 -16.57
C GLU A 286 -29.11 3.42 -15.82
N PHE A 287 -28.78 2.69 -14.75
CA PHE A 287 -27.52 2.87 -14.02
C PHE A 287 -26.30 2.63 -14.89
N SER A 288 -26.34 1.61 -15.77
CA SER A 288 -25.22 1.27 -16.65
C SER A 288 -24.85 2.38 -17.65
N LYS A 289 -25.79 3.30 -17.91
CA LYS A 289 -25.60 4.45 -18.80
C LYS A 289 -25.00 5.67 -18.09
N LEU A 290 -24.80 5.60 -16.77
CA LEU A 290 -24.31 6.72 -15.97
C LEU A 290 -22.78 6.72 -15.89
N ASN A 291 -22.20 7.91 -16.06
CA ASN A 291 -20.76 8.12 -15.90
C ASN A 291 -20.42 8.41 -14.43
N ALA A 292 -19.83 7.44 -13.75
CA ALA A 292 -19.35 7.60 -12.39
C ALA A 292 -18.03 8.39 -12.34
N PRO A 293 -17.78 9.17 -11.27
CA PRO A 293 -16.49 9.83 -11.07
C PRO A 293 -15.36 8.81 -10.90
N GLN A 294 -14.19 9.10 -11.49
CA GLN A 294 -13.01 8.25 -11.32
C GLN A 294 -12.51 8.31 -9.89
N THR A 295 -12.51 7.16 -9.23
CA THR A 295 -12.13 6.97 -7.82
C THR A 295 -11.41 5.64 -7.70
N GLY A 296 -10.53 5.48 -6.70
CA GLY A 296 -9.80 4.21 -6.50
C GLY A 296 -10.70 3.01 -6.19
N ARG A 297 -11.93 3.25 -5.72
CA ARG A 297 -12.99 2.25 -5.54
C ARG A 297 -14.32 2.83 -6.00
N ALA A 298 -15.09 2.05 -6.75
CA ALA A 298 -16.41 2.47 -7.22
C ALA A 298 -17.32 2.87 -6.05
N LEU A 299 -17.97 4.04 -6.17
CA LEU A 299 -18.87 4.58 -5.14
C LEU A 299 -20.15 3.74 -4.96
N LEU A 300 -20.62 3.15 -6.05
CA LEU A 300 -21.85 2.37 -6.11
C LEU A 300 -21.77 1.38 -7.28
N ASN A 301 -22.37 0.21 -7.12
CA ASN A 301 -22.55 -0.75 -8.22
C ASN A 301 -24.04 -0.96 -8.57
N ALA A 302 -24.30 -1.60 -9.71
CA ALA A 302 -25.66 -1.77 -10.23
C ALA A 302 -26.58 -2.56 -9.29
N TYR A 303 -26.05 -3.56 -8.57
CA TYR A 303 -26.83 -4.34 -7.61
C TYR A 303 -27.27 -3.49 -6.42
N GLN A 304 -26.33 -2.74 -5.84
CA GLN A 304 -26.58 -1.80 -4.74
C GLN A 304 -27.56 -0.72 -5.17
N PHE A 305 -27.41 -0.17 -6.38
CA PHE A 305 -28.33 0.82 -6.92
C PHE A 305 -29.76 0.28 -7.05
N GLY A 306 -29.93 -0.94 -7.57
CA GLY A 306 -31.26 -1.57 -7.65
C GLY A 306 -31.92 -1.77 -6.29
N ILE A 307 -31.14 -2.03 -5.23
CA ILE A 307 -31.67 -2.11 -3.85
C ILE A 307 -32.09 -0.73 -3.34
N ILE A 308 -31.27 0.30 -3.58
CA ILE A 308 -31.58 1.69 -3.19
C ILE A 308 -32.88 2.15 -3.84
N VAL A 309 -33.09 1.87 -5.13
CA VAL A 309 -34.32 2.23 -5.84
C VAL A 309 -35.54 1.54 -5.21
N ALA A 310 -35.44 0.25 -4.92
CA ALA A 310 -36.53 -0.51 -4.29
C ALA A 310 -36.82 -0.02 -2.86
N GLU A 311 -35.79 0.26 -2.07
CA GLU A 311 -35.92 0.83 -0.72
C GLU A 311 -36.63 2.18 -0.77
N TYR A 312 -36.15 3.10 -1.62
CA TYR A 312 -36.75 4.42 -1.75
C TYR A 312 -38.20 4.36 -2.22
N ALA A 313 -38.52 3.42 -3.12
CA ALA A 313 -39.89 3.23 -3.59
C ALA A 313 -40.86 2.84 -2.45
N GLN A 314 -40.38 2.09 -1.45
CA GLN A 314 -41.15 1.65 -0.29
C GLN A 314 -41.22 2.68 0.82
N THR A 315 -40.10 3.35 1.13
CA THR A 315 -39.96 4.17 2.35
C THR A 315 -39.91 5.67 2.08
N GLY A 316 -39.63 6.09 0.84
CA GLY A 316 -39.32 7.48 0.51
C GLY A 316 -37.98 7.97 1.07
N GLN A 317 -37.13 7.05 1.56
CA GLN A 317 -35.82 7.36 2.13
C GLN A 317 -34.77 6.32 1.74
N ILE A 318 -33.53 6.76 1.57
CA ILE A 318 -32.38 5.90 1.31
C ILE A 318 -31.63 5.76 2.64
N GLN A 319 -31.83 4.63 3.33
CA GLN A 319 -31.19 4.34 4.62
C GLN A 319 -30.15 3.23 4.51
N VAL A 320 -30.32 2.34 3.53
CA VAL A 320 -29.32 1.35 3.12
C VAL A 320 -28.91 0.43 4.27
N ARG A 321 -29.86 0.06 5.15
CA ARG A 321 -29.60 -0.79 6.33
C ARG A 321 -28.97 -2.16 6.00
N ARG A 322 -29.12 -2.62 4.75
CA ARG A 322 -28.65 -3.92 4.26
C ARG A 322 -27.35 -3.87 3.44
N LEU A 323 -26.75 -2.70 3.18
CA LEU A 323 -25.49 -2.59 2.40
C LEU A 323 -24.38 -1.98 3.27
N ALA A 324 -23.73 -2.82 4.07
CA ALA A 324 -22.69 -2.44 5.02
C ALA A 324 -21.41 -1.82 4.39
N MET A 325 -21.29 -1.81 3.06
CA MET A 325 -20.08 -1.37 2.34
C MET A 325 -20.17 0.02 1.71
N LEU A 326 -21.32 0.69 1.76
CA LEU A 326 -21.43 2.05 1.21
C LEU A 326 -20.99 3.10 2.23
N LYS A 327 -20.28 4.11 1.75
CA LYS A 327 -19.90 5.27 2.58
C LYS A 327 -21.15 6.01 3.06
N ARG A 328 -21.23 6.28 4.36
CA ARG A 328 -22.38 6.96 4.99
C ARG A 328 -22.65 8.33 4.37
N ASP A 329 -21.60 9.10 4.11
CA ASP A 329 -21.70 10.43 3.51
C ASP A 329 -22.31 10.40 2.11
N PHE A 330 -21.89 9.44 1.27
CA PHE A 330 -22.46 9.25 -0.07
C PHE A 330 -23.96 8.93 -0.01
N VAL A 331 -24.35 8.05 0.93
CA VAL A 331 -25.76 7.69 1.14
C VAL A 331 -26.59 8.90 1.58
N ALA A 332 -26.06 9.70 2.52
CA ALA A 332 -26.73 10.90 3.00
C ALA A 332 -26.90 11.95 1.87
N ASP A 333 -25.84 12.21 1.11
CA ASP A 333 -25.86 13.15 -0.02
C ASP A 333 -26.90 12.71 -1.08
N LEU A 334 -26.92 11.41 -1.42
CA LEU A 334 -27.86 10.85 -2.38
C LEU A 334 -29.31 10.91 -1.87
N ASN A 335 -29.55 10.59 -0.60
CA ASN A 335 -30.88 10.66 0.01
C ASN A 335 -31.44 12.08 -0.04
N GLN A 336 -30.64 13.07 0.40
CA GLN A 336 -31.06 14.47 0.42
C GLN A 336 -31.40 14.98 -0.99
N MET A 337 -30.53 14.69 -1.97
CA MET A 337 -30.76 15.07 -3.37
C MET A 337 -32.04 14.43 -3.93
N THR A 338 -32.24 13.14 -3.66
CA THR A 338 -33.41 12.38 -4.12
C THR A 338 -34.70 12.92 -3.50
N GLN A 339 -34.72 13.17 -2.19
CA GLN A 339 -35.88 13.75 -1.50
C GLN A 339 -36.22 15.16 -2.02
N THR A 340 -35.20 16.01 -2.18
CA THR A 340 -35.37 17.36 -2.72
C THR A 340 -35.96 17.31 -4.13
N LEU A 341 -35.44 16.42 -4.99
CA LEU A 341 -35.93 16.26 -6.35
C LEU A 341 -37.34 15.67 -6.40
N ASP A 342 -37.64 14.67 -5.56
CA ASP A 342 -38.98 14.07 -5.46
C ASP A 342 -40.01 15.13 -5.05
N GLN A 343 -39.70 15.91 -4.01
CA GLN A 343 -40.57 17.00 -3.57
C GLN A 343 -40.79 18.03 -4.67
N GLN A 344 -39.71 18.45 -5.37
CA GLN A 344 -39.82 19.41 -6.48
C GLN A 344 -40.72 18.88 -7.62
N GLN A 345 -40.54 17.61 -8.01
CA GLN A 345 -41.33 17.01 -9.09
C GLN A 345 -42.79 16.77 -8.67
N THR A 346 -43.01 16.43 -7.40
CA THR A 346 -44.35 16.28 -6.82
C THR A 346 -45.11 17.61 -6.80
N THR A 347 -44.48 18.68 -6.32
CA THR A 347 -45.07 20.03 -6.34
C THR A 347 -45.35 20.48 -7.78
N ARG A 348 -44.39 20.27 -8.69
CA ARG A 348 -44.58 20.58 -10.11
C ARG A 348 -45.75 19.83 -10.72
N PHE A 349 -45.92 18.54 -10.38
CA PHE A 349 -47.06 17.76 -10.87
C PHE A 349 -48.39 18.37 -10.41
N TYR A 350 -48.49 18.79 -9.15
CA TYR A 350 -49.71 19.45 -8.65
C TYR A 350 -49.98 20.79 -9.33
N ASP A 351 -48.93 21.59 -9.56
CA ASP A 351 -49.04 22.86 -10.28
C ASP A 351 -49.44 22.63 -11.74
N ASP A 352 -48.94 21.56 -12.37
CA ASP A 352 -49.31 21.19 -13.73
C ASP A 352 -50.76 20.71 -13.81
N VAL A 353 -51.26 19.97 -12.81
CA VAL A 353 -52.69 19.60 -12.74
C VAL A 353 -53.55 20.87 -12.67
N PHE A 354 -53.23 21.78 -11.75
CA PHE A 354 -53.94 23.06 -11.62
C PHE A 354 -53.94 23.86 -12.93
N ASN A 355 -52.76 24.05 -13.52
CA ASN A 355 -52.60 24.79 -14.76
C ASN A 355 -53.34 24.13 -15.92
N SER A 356 -53.27 22.80 -16.05
CA SER A 356 -53.93 22.08 -17.14
C SER A 356 -55.46 22.12 -17.09
N CYS A 357 -56.04 22.26 -15.89
CA CYS A 357 -57.50 22.30 -15.70
C CYS A 357 -58.05 23.74 -15.73
N TRP A 358 -57.34 24.70 -15.15
CA TRP A 358 -57.88 26.06 -14.94
C TRP A 358 -56.91 27.18 -15.29
N GLY A 359 -55.61 26.98 -15.05
CA GLY A 359 -54.62 28.07 -15.17
C GLY A 359 -54.24 28.44 -16.60
N TRP A 360 -54.11 27.47 -17.49
CA TRP A 360 -53.68 27.69 -18.87
C TRP A 360 -54.85 27.80 -19.82
N ASP A 361 -54.66 28.64 -20.82
CA ASP A 361 -55.61 28.85 -21.90
C ASP A 361 -55.29 27.84 -23.02
N TYR A 362 -56.24 26.94 -23.29
CA TYR A 362 -56.10 25.97 -24.38
C TYR A 362 -56.99 26.37 -25.55
N HIS A 363 -56.37 26.72 -26.66
CA HIS A 363 -57.06 27.09 -27.90
C HIS A 363 -57.63 25.89 -28.66
N GLN A 364 -57.19 24.68 -28.33
CA GLN A 364 -57.64 23.42 -28.91
C GLN A 364 -57.80 22.35 -27.83
N THR A 365 -58.95 21.67 -27.81
CA THR A 365 -59.23 20.58 -26.85
C THR A 365 -58.25 19.41 -26.99
N SER A 366 -57.76 19.14 -28.20
CA SER A 366 -56.74 18.11 -28.48
C SER A 366 -55.44 18.35 -27.71
N THR A 367 -55.02 19.61 -27.58
CA THR A 367 -53.78 19.99 -26.87
C THR A 367 -53.93 19.84 -25.35
N GLN A 368 -55.12 20.13 -24.81
CA GLN A 368 -55.42 19.91 -23.39
C GLN A 368 -55.44 18.41 -23.06
N LEU A 369 -56.11 17.62 -23.90
CA LEU A 369 -56.16 16.17 -23.76
C LEU A 369 -54.78 15.52 -23.84
N ALA A 370 -53.92 15.97 -24.77
CA ALA A 370 -52.54 15.51 -24.87
C ALA A 370 -51.72 15.83 -23.60
N ASP A 371 -51.95 16.97 -22.97
CA ASP A 371 -51.27 17.33 -21.73
C ASP A 371 -51.75 16.49 -20.53
N TRP A 372 -53.04 16.22 -20.43
CA TRP A 372 -53.58 15.30 -19.43
C TRP A 372 -53.03 13.89 -19.62
N GLN A 373 -52.96 13.38 -20.85
CA GLN A 373 -52.35 12.08 -21.13
C GLN A 373 -50.87 12.04 -20.73
N ARG A 374 -50.12 13.13 -20.96
CA ARG A 374 -48.74 13.26 -20.49
C ARG A 374 -48.66 13.19 -18.96
N LEU A 375 -49.54 13.89 -18.24
CA LEU A 375 -49.58 13.89 -16.78
C LEU A 375 -49.96 12.50 -16.22
N LEU A 376 -50.94 11.85 -16.82
CA LEU A 376 -51.36 10.47 -16.49
C LEU A 376 -50.23 9.45 -16.70
N GLY A 377 -49.32 9.69 -17.64
CA GLY A 377 -48.12 8.87 -17.85
C GLY A 377 -47.06 8.99 -16.74
N THR A 378 -47.25 9.87 -15.75
CA THR A 378 -46.33 10.03 -14.62
C THR A 378 -46.76 9.22 -13.40
N ARG A 379 -45.80 8.87 -12.54
CA ARG A 379 -46.12 8.09 -11.34
C ARG A 379 -46.95 8.82 -10.29
N TRP A 380 -47.03 10.16 -10.35
CA TRP A 380 -47.82 10.94 -9.40
C TRP A 380 -49.32 10.90 -9.73
N ALA A 381 -49.68 10.51 -10.95
CA ALA A 381 -51.05 10.39 -11.41
C ALA A 381 -51.72 9.03 -11.12
N ARG A 382 -51.11 8.17 -10.28
CA ARG A 382 -51.60 6.79 -10.01
C ARG A 382 -53.07 6.68 -9.57
N GLN A 383 -53.65 7.75 -9.03
CA GLN A 383 -55.05 7.80 -8.56
C GLN A 383 -55.92 8.75 -9.40
N LEU A 384 -55.40 9.23 -10.53
CA LEU A 384 -56.15 10.06 -11.48
C LEU A 384 -56.33 9.28 -12.77
N ASN A 385 -57.46 9.48 -13.42
CA ASN A 385 -57.75 9.01 -14.77
C ASN A 385 -58.19 10.19 -15.65
N LEU A 386 -58.44 9.93 -16.93
CA LEU A 386 -58.83 10.98 -17.87
C LEU A 386 -60.19 11.62 -17.52
N THR A 387 -61.13 10.84 -17.00
CA THR A 387 -62.45 11.32 -16.57
C THR A 387 -62.34 12.27 -15.38
N ASP A 388 -61.40 12.02 -14.47
CA ASP A 388 -61.12 12.93 -13.35
C ASP A 388 -60.64 14.30 -13.83
N PHE A 389 -59.72 14.33 -14.81
CA PHE A 389 -59.26 15.58 -15.42
C PHE A 389 -60.39 16.33 -16.15
N GLN A 390 -61.21 15.60 -16.90
CA GLN A 390 -62.38 16.18 -17.60
C GLN A 390 -63.39 16.77 -16.60
N ALA A 391 -63.67 16.07 -15.51
CA ALA A 391 -64.57 16.53 -14.46
C ALA A 391 -64.00 17.78 -13.76
N LEU A 392 -62.72 17.76 -13.38
CA LEU A 392 -62.04 18.90 -12.75
C LEU A 392 -62.06 20.15 -13.63
N ALA A 393 -61.75 20.01 -14.93
CA ALA A 393 -61.70 21.13 -15.87
C ALA A 393 -63.08 21.73 -16.16
N ALA A 394 -64.17 20.98 -15.97
CA ALA A 394 -65.53 21.48 -16.12
C ALA A 394 -66.01 22.32 -14.92
N LEU A 395 -65.35 22.23 -13.76
CA LEU A 395 -65.70 23.00 -12.57
C LEU A 395 -65.11 24.41 -12.63
N THR A 396 -65.97 25.42 -12.45
CA THR A 396 -65.61 26.84 -12.63
C THR A 396 -65.68 27.69 -11.36
N SER A 397 -65.96 27.10 -10.20
CA SER A 397 -65.97 27.80 -8.90
C SER A 397 -65.10 27.11 -7.87
N VAL A 398 -64.45 27.91 -7.01
CA VAL A 398 -63.54 27.39 -5.96
C VAL A 398 -64.25 26.42 -5.03
N GLU A 399 -65.50 26.70 -4.64
CA GLU A 399 -66.28 25.85 -3.73
C GLU A 399 -66.56 24.47 -4.35
N ALA A 400 -67.01 24.42 -5.61
CA ALA A 400 -67.27 23.16 -6.29
C ALA A 400 -65.99 22.34 -6.48
N ILE A 401 -64.86 22.99 -6.79
CA ILE A 401 -63.56 22.33 -6.92
C ILE A 401 -63.11 21.75 -5.57
N GLN A 402 -63.19 22.53 -4.48
CA GLN A 402 -62.81 22.06 -3.15
C GLN A 402 -63.66 20.87 -2.69
N GLN A 403 -64.97 20.91 -2.96
CA GLN A 403 -65.87 19.80 -2.67
C GLN A 403 -65.47 18.55 -3.46
N TRP A 404 -65.24 18.68 -4.77
CA TRP A 404 -64.82 17.55 -5.60
C TRP A 404 -63.50 16.94 -5.09
N LEU A 405 -62.50 17.78 -4.80
CA LEU A 405 -61.18 17.35 -4.31
C LEU A 405 -61.27 16.58 -2.99
N SER A 406 -62.17 17.00 -2.08
CA SER A 406 -62.36 16.32 -0.80
C SER A 406 -62.92 14.90 -0.92
N GLN A 407 -63.66 14.62 -2.00
CA GLN A 407 -64.37 13.35 -2.22
C GLN A 407 -63.58 12.41 -3.13
N HIS A 408 -62.83 12.93 -4.11
CA HIS A 408 -62.28 12.13 -5.20
C HIS A 408 -60.74 12.16 -5.28
N ALA A 409 -60.07 13.17 -4.74
CA ALA A 409 -58.62 13.30 -4.87
C ALA A 409 -57.84 12.72 -3.68
N ALA A 410 -56.61 12.27 -3.96
CA ALA A 410 -55.64 11.91 -2.93
C ALA A 410 -55.41 13.07 -1.96
N LYS A 411 -55.29 12.81 -0.65
CA LYS A 411 -55.11 13.84 0.38
C LYS A 411 -54.02 14.86 0.05
N ALA A 412 -52.87 14.41 -0.46
CA ALA A 412 -51.75 15.29 -0.79
C ALA A 412 -52.04 16.19 -2.00
N LEU A 413 -52.72 15.66 -3.02
CA LEU A 413 -53.15 16.43 -4.19
C LEU A 413 -54.22 17.45 -3.79
N ALA A 414 -55.25 17.02 -3.04
CA ALA A 414 -56.31 17.89 -2.54
C ALA A 414 -55.74 19.05 -1.71
N ALA A 415 -54.81 18.77 -0.77
CA ALA A 415 -54.17 19.80 0.03
C ALA A 415 -53.37 20.80 -0.80
N ALA A 416 -52.62 20.32 -1.80
CA ALA A 416 -51.83 21.18 -2.67
C ALA A 416 -52.72 22.07 -3.55
N LEU A 417 -53.75 21.50 -4.19
CA LEU A 417 -54.67 22.26 -5.03
C LEU A 417 -55.52 23.24 -4.21
N ASN A 418 -56.00 22.86 -3.03
CA ASN A 418 -56.71 23.78 -2.13
C ASN A 418 -55.85 24.97 -1.71
N LYS A 419 -54.55 24.73 -1.45
CA LYS A 419 -53.60 25.82 -1.17
C LYS A 419 -53.44 26.75 -2.39
N ARG A 420 -53.44 26.22 -3.61
CA ARG A 420 -53.38 27.01 -4.85
C ARG A 420 -54.64 27.83 -5.06
N LEU A 421 -55.81 27.20 -4.94
CA LEU A 421 -57.12 27.86 -5.05
C LEU A 421 -57.27 29.01 -4.05
N ALA A 422 -56.77 28.84 -2.82
CA ALA A 422 -56.78 29.91 -1.81
C ALA A 422 -55.84 31.08 -2.18
N ALA A 423 -54.71 30.80 -2.83
CA ALA A 423 -53.76 31.82 -3.26
C ALA A 423 -54.14 32.52 -4.58
N GLN A 424 -54.92 31.85 -5.43
CA GLN A 424 -55.28 32.27 -6.78
C GLN A 424 -56.76 31.96 -7.07
N PRO A 425 -57.71 32.69 -6.45
CA PRO A 425 -59.14 32.42 -6.62
C PRO A 425 -59.65 32.70 -8.04
N GLU A 426 -58.93 33.53 -8.80
CA GLU A 426 -59.24 33.84 -10.22
C GLU A 426 -58.66 32.82 -11.20
N PHE A 427 -58.16 31.68 -10.71
CA PHE A 427 -57.53 30.64 -11.54
C PHE A 427 -56.35 31.14 -12.38
N THR A 428 -55.60 32.12 -11.87
CA THR A 428 -54.39 32.57 -12.56
C THR A 428 -53.35 31.45 -12.60
N PRO A 429 -52.66 31.23 -13.74
CA PRO A 429 -51.71 30.15 -13.85
C PRO A 429 -50.57 30.28 -12.86
N VAL A 430 -50.12 29.14 -12.33
CA VAL A 430 -48.92 29.04 -11.52
C VAL A 430 -47.70 29.09 -12.44
N PRO A 431 -46.88 30.16 -12.39
CA PRO A 431 -45.78 30.29 -13.32
C PRO A 431 -44.69 29.27 -13.02
N ARG A 432 -44.16 28.65 -14.06
CA ARG A 432 -43.06 27.69 -13.97
C ARG A 432 -41.73 28.42 -13.90
N THR A 433 -40.89 28.01 -12.95
CA THR A 433 -39.55 28.59 -12.74
C THR A 433 -38.43 27.84 -13.44
N ARG A 434 -38.76 26.76 -14.16
CA ARG A 434 -37.84 25.97 -14.98
C ARG A 434 -38.54 25.54 -16.27
N LEU A 435 -37.79 25.50 -17.36
CA LEU A 435 -38.28 25.12 -18.68
C LEU A 435 -37.27 24.21 -19.38
N THR A 436 -37.73 23.07 -19.87
CA THR A 436 -36.93 22.22 -20.78
C THR A 436 -37.19 22.59 -22.25
N ARG A 437 -36.27 22.26 -23.15
CA ARG A 437 -36.45 22.52 -24.60
C ARG A 437 -37.72 21.90 -25.18
N ARG A 438 -38.06 20.69 -24.75
CA ARG A 438 -39.30 20.01 -25.16
C ARG A 438 -40.53 20.80 -24.75
N GLU A 439 -40.50 21.38 -23.55
CA GLU A 439 -41.61 22.19 -23.04
C GLU A 439 -41.69 23.55 -23.73
N LEU A 440 -40.55 24.17 -24.07
CA LEU A 440 -40.54 25.38 -24.89
C LEU A 440 -41.18 25.10 -26.24
N ARG A 441 -40.81 23.99 -26.88
CA ARG A 441 -41.43 23.56 -28.14
C ARG A 441 -42.93 23.33 -28.00
N THR A 442 -43.34 22.65 -26.92
CA THR A 442 -44.77 22.39 -26.66
C THR A 442 -45.54 23.70 -26.45
N PHE A 443 -44.95 24.67 -25.75
CA PHE A 443 -45.51 26.01 -25.60
C PHE A 443 -45.66 26.69 -26.96
N CYS A 444 -44.59 26.72 -27.77
CA CYS A 444 -44.63 27.31 -29.10
C CYS A 444 -45.69 26.67 -30.00
N ASP A 445 -45.75 25.33 -30.03
CA ASP A 445 -46.70 24.58 -30.86
C ASP A 445 -48.16 24.88 -30.43
N ARG A 446 -48.39 25.18 -29.14
CA ARG A 446 -49.72 25.51 -28.61
C ARG A 446 -50.13 26.97 -28.82
N GLU A 447 -49.23 27.92 -28.55
CA GLU A 447 -49.59 29.35 -28.48
C GLU A 447 -49.34 30.12 -29.79
N LEU A 448 -48.48 29.62 -30.68
CA LEU A 448 -48.07 30.39 -31.86
C LEU A 448 -49.26 30.73 -32.76
N ALA A 449 -50.10 29.74 -33.07
CA ALA A 449 -51.24 29.94 -33.98
C ALA A 449 -52.31 30.87 -33.40
N ALA A 450 -52.40 30.98 -32.08
CA ALA A 450 -53.34 31.86 -31.38
C ALA A 450 -52.78 33.27 -31.12
N SER A 451 -51.46 33.45 -31.25
CA SER A 451 -50.79 34.72 -30.99
C SER A 451 -50.75 35.59 -32.24
N VAL A 452 -51.46 36.73 -32.21
CA VAL A 452 -51.52 37.69 -33.34
C VAL A 452 -50.22 38.47 -33.54
N THR A 453 -49.40 38.60 -32.49
CA THR A 453 -48.11 39.30 -32.54
C THR A 453 -47.05 38.56 -31.72
N ALA A 454 -45.77 38.79 -32.05
CA ALA A 454 -44.66 38.30 -31.24
C ALA A 454 -44.72 38.82 -29.78
N ALA A 455 -45.19 40.06 -29.58
CA ALA A 455 -45.37 40.62 -28.24
C ALA A 455 -46.45 39.88 -27.43
N ALA A 456 -47.56 39.47 -28.07
CA ALA A 456 -48.60 38.68 -27.43
C ALA A 456 -48.12 37.25 -27.06
N LEU A 457 -47.31 36.64 -27.93
CA LEU A 457 -46.68 35.34 -27.65
C LEU A 457 -45.74 35.44 -26.43
N THR A 458 -44.91 36.48 -26.38
CA THR A 458 -43.99 36.73 -25.26
C THR A 458 -44.73 37.06 -23.96
N ALA A 459 -45.79 37.86 -24.00
CA ALA A 459 -46.61 38.15 -22.82
C ALA A 459 -47.29 36.89 -22.26
N THR A 460 -47.76 36.00 -23.14
CA THR A 460 -48.31 34.69 -22.74
C THR A 460 -47.22 33.81 -22.13
N PHE A 461 -46.01 33.82 -22.69
CA PHE A 461 -44.87 33.13 -22.13
C PHE A 461 -44.53 33.62 -20.71
N ASP A 462 -44.51 34.94 -20.49
CA ASP A 462 -44.23 35.53 -19.18
C ASP A 462 -45.31 35.22 -18.14
N ARG A 463 -46.55 35.05 -18.59
CA ARG A 463 -47.65 34.59 -17.73
C ARG A 463 -47.43 33.15 -17.26
N TYR A 464 -46.90 32.27 -18.11
CA TYR A 464 -46.74 30.84 -17.80
C TYR A 464 -45.35 30.49 -17.25
N TYR A 465 -44.33 31.31 -17.48
CA TYR A 465 -42.93 31.04 -17.13
C TYR A 465 -42.26 32.25 -16.50
N GLN A 466 -41.73 32.06 -15.30
CA GLN A 466 -40.99 33.05 -14.52
C GLN A 466 -39.59 32.50 -14.21
N LEU A 467 -38.72 32.53 -15.22
CA LEU A 467 -37.38 31.96 -15.17
C LEU A 467 -36.38 32.97 -14.61
N LYS A 468 -35.13 32.53 -14.43
CA LYS A 468 -34.04 33.46 -14.08
C LYS A 468 -33.88 34.51 -15.19
N PRO A 469 -33.55 35.78 -14.87
CA PRO A 469 -33.51 36.86 -15.85
C PRO A 469 -32.72 36.56 -17.14
N SER A 470 -31.54 35.94 -17.00
CA SER A 470 -30.72 35.55 -18.16
C SER A 470 -31.35 34.47 -19.05
N GLN A 471 -32.09 33.52 -18.45
CA GLN A 471 -32.81 32.49 -19.18
C GLN A 471 -34.09 33.05 -19.81
N GLN A 472 -34.78 33.95 -19.10
CA GLN A 472 -35.98 34.62 -19.61
C GLN A 472 -35.64 35.41 -20.89
N ALA A 473 -34.58 36.22 -20.85
CA ALA A 473 -34.13 37.01 -22.00
C ALA A 473 -33.74 36.13 -23.20
N LEU A 474 -33.00 35.04 -22.97
CA LEU A 474 -32.65 34.08 -24.03
C LEU A 474 -33.90 33.47 -24.69
N TYR A 475 -34.91 33.11 -23.90
CA TYR A 475 -36.12 32.53 -24.45
C TYR A 475 -37.03 33.57 -25.12
N HIS A 476 -37.05 34.82 -24.66
CA HIS A 476 -37.72 35.91 -25.37
C HIS A 476 -37.16 36.11 -26.77
N GLU A 477 -35.83 36.12 -26.89
CA GLU A 477 -35.14 36.18 -28.18
C GLU A 477 -35.52 34.97 -29.04
N THR A 478 -35.44 33.76 -28.48
CA THR A 478 -35.81 32.51 -29.17
C THR A 478 -37.26 32.51 -29.67
N LEU A 479 -38.21 33.01 -28.87
CA LEU A 479 -39.63 33.09 -29.21
C LEU A 479 -39.88 34.09 -30.34
N THR A 480 -39.21 35.25 -30.27
CA THR A 480 -39.31 36.28 -31.32
C THR A 480 -38.82 35.72 -32.65
N TYR A 481 -37.68 35.04 -32.67
CA TYR A 481 -37.17 34.37 -33.87
C TYR A 481 -38.09 33.27 -34.36
N TYR A 482 -38.60 32.40 -33.47
CA TYR A 482 -39.51 31.34 -33.84
C TYR A 482 -40.80 31.88 -34.48
N TYR A 483 -41.33 32.97 -33.93
CA TYR A 483 -42.52 33.66 -34.46
C TYR A 483 -42.28 34.19 -35.88
N VAL A 484 -41.20 34.94 -36.10
CA VAL A 484 -40.84 35.49 -37.41
C VAL A 484 -40.60 34.37 -38.44
N ALA A 485 -39.88 33.32 -38.04
CA ALA A 485 -39.57 32.18 -38.89
C ALA A 485 -40.85 31.49 -39.42
N LYS A 486 -41.93 31.46 -38.64
CA LYS A 486 -43.17 30.78 -39.00
C LYS A 486 -44.19 31.66 -39.73
N GLN A 487 -44.03 32.98 -39.69
CA GLN A 487 -44.91 33.95 -40.36
C GLN A 487 -44.30 34.54 -41.66
N SER A 488 -43.00 34.34 -41.92
CA SER A 488 -42.35 34.81 -43.14
C SER A 488 -42.27 33.71 -44.21
N ASP A 489 -42.87 33.95 -45.39
CA ASP A 489 -42.78 33.08 -46.57
C ASP A 489 -41.43 33.18 -47.30
N ALA A 490 -40.64 34.24 -47.08
CA ALA A 490 -39.44 34.52 -47.86
C ALA A 490 -38.11 34.10 -47.21
N ASP A 491 -38.09 33.78 -45.90
CA ASP A 491 -36.83 33.54 -45.17
C ASP A 491 -36.88 32.32 -44.23
N HIS A 492 -37.75 31.37 -44.57
CA HIS A 492 -38.02 30.18 -43.76
C HIS A 492 -36.75 29.34 -43.50
N GLN A 493 -35.83 29.27 -44.47
CA GLN A 493 -34.62 28.43 -44.38
C GLN A 493 -33.50 29.04 -43.53
N ALA A 494 -33.25 30.35 -43.62
CA ALA A 494 -32.22 31.00 -42.80
C ALA A 494 -32.61 31.01 -41.32
N ALA A 495 -33.87 31.32 -41.02
CA ALA A 495 -34.39 31.32 -39.65
C ALA A 495 -34.46 29.90 -39.04
N LEU A 496 -34.83 28.87 -39.81
CA LEU A 496 -34.78 27.47 -39.35
C LEU A 496 -33.37 26.98 -39.03
N THR A 497 -32.37 27.38 -39.82
CA THR A 497 -30.98 26.93 -39.65
C THR A 497 -30.36 27.47 -38.35
N GLN A 498 -30.69 28.71 -37.98
CA GLN A 498 -30.19 29.34 -36.76
C GLN A 498 -30.97 28.91 -35.51
N LEU A 499 -32.27 28.62 -35.65
CA LEU A 499 -33.08 28.00 -34.61
C LEU A 499 -32.63 26.56 -34.31
N GLN A 500 -32.22 25.81 -35.34
CA GLN A 500 -31.55 24.51 -35.15
C GLN A 500 -30.22 24.65 -34.40
N TRP A 501 -29.48 25.74 -34.59
CA TRP A 501 -28.23 26.00 -33.87
C TRP A 501 -28.47 26.28 -32.37
N LEU A 502 -29.43 27.14 -32.04
CA LEU A 502 -29.83 27.44 -30.65
C LEU A 502 -30.43 26.23 -29.90
N LEU A 503 -31.07 25.29 -30.63
CA LEU A 503 -31.63 24.06 -30.07
C LEU A 503 -30.65 22.88 -30.01
N LYS A 504 -29.52 22.92 -30.72
CA LYS A 504 -28.47 21.87 -30.74
C LYS A 504 -27.31 22.08 -29.76
N GLY A 505 -27.19 23.25 -29.12
CA GLY A 505 -26.16 23.54 -28.10
C GLY A 505 -26.30 22.76 -26.81
#